data_AF-A0A4V2S895-F1
#
_entry.id   AF-A0A4V2S895-F1
#
_cell.length_a   1.000
_cell.length_b   1.000
_cell.length_c   1.000
_cell.angle_alpha   90.00
_cell.angle_beta   90.00
_cell.angle_gamma   90.00
#
_symmetry.space_group_name_H-M   'P 1'
#
loop_
_entity.id
_entity.type
_entity.pdbx_description
1 polymer ?
#
loop_
_entity_poly.entity_id
_entity_poly.type
_entity_poly.pdbx_seq_one_letter_code
_entity_poly.pdbx_strand_id
1 'polypeptide(L)'
;MRETQIVPEFVMSFPAELEPGHLYVSARFSTAAHLCACGCGREVITPLSPAQWVLTFDGTVTIRPSIGNWALPCQSHYVIDHGKIKWARNFTRDEIQLNRESDHRMLDVTPASQGPWWYRLLRRLTSR
;
A
#
# COMPACT_ATOMS: atom_id res chain seq x y z
N MET A 1 10.90 14.62 -10.51
CA MET A 1 11.91 14.62 -9.43
C MET A 1 11.61 13.45 -8.51
N ARG A 2 12.56 12.93 -7.72
CA ARG A 2 12.24 11.90 -6.72
C ARG A 2 11.54 12.56 -5.54
N GLU A 3 10.42 12.00 -5.12
CA GLU A 3 9.73 12.42 -3.90
C GLU A 3 10.50 11.97 -2.66
N THR A 4 10.59 12.85 -1.67
CA THR A 4 11.22 12.57 -0.37
C THR A 4 10.19 12.42 0.73
N GLN A 5 8.98 12.96 0.51
CA GLN A 5 7.86 12.91 1.43
C GLN A 5 6.56 12.66 0.67
N ILE A 6 5.56 12.20 1.40
CA ILE A 6 4.20 11.98 0.90
C ILE A 6 3.19 12.32 2.00
N VAL A 7 2.12 13.01 1.64
CA VAL A 7 1.04 13.39 2.57
C VAL A 7 -0.19 12.52 2.34
N PRO A 8 -0.86 12.04 3.40
CA PRO A 8 -2.06 11.23 3.24
C PRO A 8 -3.28 12.09 2.91
N GLU A 9 -4.08 11.63 1.96
CA GLU A 9 -5.40 12.17 1.65
C GLU A 9 -6.47 11.07 1.74
N PHE A 10 -7.36 11.18 2.71
CA PHE A 10 -8.43 10.19 2.89
C PHE A 10 -9.63 10.53 2.02
N VAL A 11 -9.99 9.63 1.11
CA VAL A 11 -10.99 9.88 0.07
C VAL A 11 -12.07 8.78 0.00
N MET A 12 -13.29 9.20 -0.30
CA MET A 12 -14.40 8.27 -0.56
C MET A 12 -14.33 7.65 -1.96
N SER A 13 -13.72 8.38 -2.91
CA SER A 13 -13.42 7.96 -4.27
C SER A 13 -12.11 8.60 -4.72
N PHE A 14 -11.31 7.87 -5.50
CA PHE A 14 -10.08 8.41 -6.05
C PHE A 14 -10.37 9.55 -7.04
N PRO A 15 -9.53 10.60 -7.09
CA PRO A 15 -9.65 11.63 -8.10
C PRO A 15 -9.36 11.06 -9.50
N ALA A 16 -9.75 11.79 -10.54
CA ALA A 16 -9.47 11.39 -11.92
C ALA A 16 -7.97 11.40 -12.25
N GLU A 17 -7.22 12.29 -11.60
CA GLU A 17 -5.77 12.42 -11.72
C GLU A 17 -5.15 12.48 -10.33
N LEU A 18 -4.05 11.75 -10.12
CA LEU A 18 -3.30 11.75 -8.87
C LEU A 18 -2.22 12.84 -8.89
N GLU A 19 -2.00 13.52 -7.77
CA GLU A 19 -0.95 14.52 -7.65
C GLU A 19 0.36 13.93 -7.07
N PRO A 20 1.54 14.40 -7.52
CA PRO A 20 2.82 14.00 -6.93
C PRO A 20 2.92 14.38 -5.46
N GLY A 21 3.42 13.47 -4.62
CA GLY A 21 3.57 13.73 -3.17
C GLY A 21 2.28 13.51 -2.36
N HIS A 22 1.19 13.04 -2.97
CA HIS A 22 -0.05 12.68 -2.27
C HIS A 22 -0.27 11.16 -2.27
N LEU A 23 -0.67 10.64 -1.10
CA LEU A 23 -1.10 9.26 -0.91
C LEU A 23 -2.61 9.26 -0.67
N TYR A 24 -3.37 8.94 -1.70
CA TYR A 24 -4.82 8.82 -1.60
C TYR A 24 -5.16 7.48 -0.95
N VAL A 25 -5.97 7.51 0.12
CA VAL A 25 -6.35 6.33 0.88
C VAL A 25 -7.86 6.24 0.91
N SER A 26 -8.41 5.12 0.41
CA SER A 26 -9.84 4.85 0.48
C SER A 26 -10.13 3.63 1.33
N ALA A 27 -10.78 3.86 2.48
CA ALA A 27 -11.31 2.79 3.31
C ALA A 27 -12.45 2.02 2.61
N ARG A 28 -13.20 2.68 1.70
CA ARG A 28 -14.28 2.05 0.93
C ARG A 28 -13.75 0.95 0.01
N PHE A 29 -12.61 1.20 -0.63
CA PHE A 29 -11.99 0.26 -1.55
C PHE A 29 -10.85 -0.54 -0.91
N SER A 30 -10.61 -0.36 0.39
CA SER A 30 -9.45 -0.92 1.11
C SER A 30 -8.17 -0.79 0.28
N THR A 31 -7.89 0.40 -0.25
CA THR A 31 -6.81 0.62 -1.21
C THR A 31 -6.18 1.98 -0.97
N ALA A 32 -4.86 2.08 -1.14
CA ALA A 32 -4.17 3.35 -1.30
C ALA A 32 -3.54 3.47 -2.69
N ALA A 33 -3.44 4.70 -3.19
CA ALA A 33 -2.90 5.02 -4.51
C ALA A 33 -2.06 6.28 -4.46
N HIS A 34 -0.97 6.31 -5.21
CA HIS A 34 -0.12 7.49 -5.36
C HIS A 34 0.65 7.44 -6.69
N LEU A 35 1.18 8.58 -7.12
CA LEU A 35 2.18 8.59 -8.18
C LEU A 35 3.51 8.06 -7.66
N CYS A 36 4.17 7.23 -8.47
CA CYS A 36 5.42 6.58 -8.11
C CYS A 36 6.47 7.60 -7.62
N ALA A 37 6.96 7.40 -6.40
CA ALA A 37 7.89 8.31 -5.73
C ALA A 37 9.23 8.52 -6.46
N CYS A 38 9.55 7.73 -7.49
CA CYS A 38 10.71 8.00 -8.33
C CYS A 38 10.52 9.19 -9.27
N GLY A 39 9.29 9.67 -9.43
CA GLY A 39 8.94 10.79 -10.30
C GLY A 39 8.62 10.42 -11.74
N CYS A 40 8.40 9.13 -12.05
CA CYS A 40 8.06 8.69 -13.41
C CYS A 40 6.59 8.92 -13.79
N GLY A 41 5.76 9.40 -12.86
CA GLY A 41 4.33 9.69 -13.11
C GLY A 41 3.43 8.47 -13.29
N ARG A 42 3.93 7.25 -13.04
CA ARG A 42 3.10 6.04 -13.06
C ARG A 42 2.34 5.88 -11.74
N GLU A 43 1.09 5.48 -11.82
CA GLU A 43 0.28 5.16 -10.64
C GLU A 43 0.80 3.88 -9.97
N VAL A 44 0.80 3.92 -8.64
CA VAL A 44 1.13 2.80 -7.78
C VAL A 44 -0.08 2.54 -6.92
N ILE A 45 -0.61 1.32 -7.04
CA ILE A 45 -1.79 0.88 -6.28
C ILE A 45 -1.31 -0.08 -5.20
N THR A 46 -1.73 0.18 -3.97
CA THR A 46 -1.43 -0.63 -2.79
C THR A 46 -2.73 -1.08 -2.15
N PRO A 47 -3.28 -2.23 -2.56
CA PRO A 47 -4.42 -2.84 -1.88
C PRO A 47 -4.07 -3.11 -0.41
N LEU A 48 -4.94 -2.64 0.48
CA LEU A 48 -4.73 -2.67 1.91
C LEU A 48 -5.32 -3.95 2.51
N SER A 49 -4.46 -4.89 2.86
CA SER A 49 -4.84 -6.13 3.54
C SER A 49 -3.66 -6.67 4.34
N PRO A 50 -3.90 -7.49 5.38
CA PRO A 50 -2.82 -8.15 6.12
C PRO A 50 -1.93 -9.07 5.27
N ALA A 51 -2.41 -9.49 4.09
CA ALA A 51 -1.66 -10.33 3.14
C ALA A 51 -0.79 -9.52 2.17
N GLN A 52 -1.00 -8.22 2.09
CA GLN A 52 -0.33 -7.32 1.15
C GLN A 52 0.22 -6.13 1.92
N TRP A 53 -0.35 -4.94 1.74
CA TRP A 53 0.07 -3.74 2.44
C TRP A 53 -0.84 -3.41 3.62
N VAL A 54 -0.22 -3.02 4.72
CA VAL A 54 -0.86 -2.50 5.92
C VAL A 54 -0.48 -1.04 6.04
N LEU A 55 -1.51 -0.20 6.15
CA LEU A 55 -1.38 1.21 6.45
C LEU A 55 -1.60 1.45 7.94
N THR A 56 -0.71 2.21 8.56
CA THR A 56 -0.91 2.76 9.91
C THR A 56 -0.93 4.28 9.84
N PHE A 57 -1.84 4.89 10.60
CA PHE A 57 -2.02 6.34 10.66
C PHE A 57 -2.09 6.81 12.12
N ASP A 58 -1.16 7.70 12.48
CA ASP A 58 -1.03 8.31 13.82
C ASP A 58 -0.92 9.84 13.76
N GLY A 59 -1.38 10.43 12.64
CA GLY A 59 -1.08 11.80 12.24
C GLY A 59 -0.08 11.84 11.08
N THR A 60 0.72 10.78 10.92
CA THR A 60 1.52 10.51 9.72
C THR A 60 1.13 9.17 9.12
N VAL A 61 1.53 8.90 7.87
CA VAL A 61 1.22 7.64 7.21
C VAL A 61 2.45 6.75 7.09
N THR A 62 2.28 5.47 7.44
CA THR A 62 3.29 4.44 7.21
C THR A 62 2.66 3.27 6.46
N ILE A 63 3.33 2.77 5.43
CA ILE A 63 2.94 1.59 4.67
C ILE A 63 4.01 0.52 4.85
N ARG A 64 3.56 -0.69 5.24
CA ARG A 64 4.39 -1.89 5.34
C ARG A 64 3.71 -3.06 4.62
N PRO A 65 4.43 -3.98 3.97
CA PRO A 65 5.88 -3.96 3.74
C PRO A 65 6.27 -2.89 2.71
N SER A 66 7.49 -2.94 2.21
CA SER A 66 7.98 -2.02 1.17
C SER A 66 7.16 -2.12 -0.13
N ILE A 67 7.28 -1.09 -0.95
CA ILE A 67 6.62 -0.96 -2.25
C ILE A 67 7.65 -1.21 -3.34
N GLY A 68 7.59 -2.41 -3.92
CA GLY A 68 8.44 -2.83 -5.03
C GLY A 68 7.72 -2.71 -6.37
N ASN A 69 8.10 -1.74 -7.19
CA ASN A 69 7.45 -1.47 -8.48
C ASN A 69 8.06 -2.29 -9.64
N TRP A 70 8.24 -3.59 -9.43
CA TRP A 70 9.00 -4.47 -10.34
C TRP A 70 8.35 -4.66 -11.72
N ALA A 71 7.04 -4.42 -11.83
CA ALA A 71 6.32 -4.43 -13.10
C ALA A 71 6.41 -3.09 -13.86
N LEU A 72 6.85 -2.01 -13.20
CA LEU A 72 7.04 -0.72 -13.85
C LEU A 72 8.45 -0.64 -14.47
N PRO A 73 8.63 0.12 -15.57
CA PRO A 73 9.95 0.32 -16.18
C PRO A 73 10.98 0.93 -15.22
N CYS A 74 10.55 1.70 -14.23
CA CYS A 74 11.45 2.33 -13.26
C CYS A 74 11.98 1.38 -12.19
N GLN A 75 11.34 0.22 -11.97
CA GLN A 75 11.70 -0.78 -10.96
C GLN A 75 12.09 -0.18 -9.59
N SER A 76 11.39 0.88 -9.19
CA SER A 76 11.70 1.61 -7.95
C SER A 76 11.30 0.81 -6.72
N HIS A 77 12.08 0.94 -5.65
CA HIS A 77 11.78 0.28 -4.38
C HIS A 77 11.96 1.23 -3.19
N TYR A 78 10.93 1.36 -2.38
CA TYR A 78 10.93 2.25 -1.22
C TYR A 78 9.93 1.82 -0.16
N VAL A 79 10.07 2.39 1.03
CA VAL A 79 9.12 2.31 2.14
C VAL A 79 8.56 3.71 2.38
N ILE A 80 7.27 3.81 2.66
CA ILE A 80 6.65 5.02 3.20
C ILE A 80 6.64 4.87 4.71
N ASP A 81 7.41 5.69 5.42
CA ASP A 81 7.57 5.62 6.87
C ASP A 81 7.41 7.01 7.49
N HIS A 82 6.32 7.21 8.24
CA HIS A 82 5.92 8.48 8.82
C HIS A 82 5.89 9.62 7.79
N GLY A 83 5.29 9.34 6.62
CA GLY A 83 5.21 10.26 5.49
C GLY A 83 6.53 10.50 4.76
N LYS A 84 7.63 9.81 5.11
CA LYS A 84 8.92 9.93 4.41
C LYS A 84 9.13 8.77 3.45
N ILE A 85 9.69 9.05 2.27
CA ILE A 85 10.10 8.05 1.31
C ILE A 85 11.51 7.57 1.66
N LYS A 86 11.63 6.32 2.12
CA LYS A 86 12.91 5.66 2.40
C LYS A 86 13.24 4.70 1.27
N TRP A 87 14.24 5.04 0.47
CA TRP A 87 14.70 4.20 -0.64
C TRP A 87 15.29 2.88 -0.14
N ALA A 88 14.85 1.78 -0.72
CA ALA A 88 15.35 0.45 -0.44
C ALA A 88 16.20 -0.04 -1.63
N ARG A 89 17.07 -1.03 -1.38
CA ARG A 89 17.84 -1.68 -2.45
C ARG A 89 16.90 -2.35 -3.45
N ASN A 90 17.29 -2.47 -4.71
CA ASN A 90 16.52 -3.29 -5.64
C ASN A 90 16.66 -4.77 -5.29
N PHE A 91 15.59 -5.53 -5.55
CA PHE A 91 15.61 -6.98 -5.46
C PHE A 91 16.23 -7.58 -6.71
N THR A 92 16.90 -8.72 -6.56
CA THR A 92 17.28 -9.57 -7.69
C THR A 92 16.02 -10.19 -8.31
N ARG A 93 16.16 -10.76 -9.52
CA ARG A 93 15.03 -11.45 -10.17
C ARG A 93 14.49 -12.60 -9.31
N ASP A 94 15.39 -13.35 -8.67
CA ASP A 94 15.02 -14.46 -7.80
C ASP A 94 14.30 -13.96 -6.54
N GLU A 95 14.76 -12.87 -5.93
CA GLU A 95 14.08 -12.25 -4.79
C GLU A 95 12.69 -11.73 -5.15
N ILE A 96 12.52 -11.14 -6.34
CA ILE A 96 11.21 -10.71 -6.86
C ILE A 96 10.29 -11.90 -7.03
N GLN A 97 10.79 -13.01 -7.60
CA GLN A 97 9.99 -14.21 -7.83
C GLN A 97 9.54 -14.86 -6.51
N LEU A 98 10.48 -15.06 -5.58
CA LEU A 98 10.19 -15.62 -4.26
C LEU A 98 9.19 -14.77 -3.47
N ASN A 99 9.32 -13.44 -3.55
CA ASN A 99 8.39 -12.51 -2.92
C ASN A 99 6.98 -12.65 -3.51
N ARG A 100 6.84 -12.68 -4.85
CA ARG A 100 5.53 -12.90 -5.51
C ARG A 100 4.89 -14.22 -5.10
N GLU A 101 5.66 -15.31 -5.05
CA GLU A 101 5.16 -16.62 -4.62
C GLU A 101 4.72 -16.64 -3.16
N SER A 102 5.40 -15.89 -2.29
CA SER A 102 4.98 -15.70 -0.91
C SER A 102 3.67 -14.91 -0.82
N ASP A 103 3.57 -13.80 -1.54
CA ASP A 103 2.39 -12.94 -1.55
C ASP A 103 1.15 -13.68 -2.08
N HIS A 104 1.31 -14.46 -3.16
CA HIS A 104 0.23 -15.32 -3.68
C HIS A 104 -0.28 -16.31 -2.62
N ARG A 105 0.63 -16.99 -1.92
CA ARG A 105 0.24 -17.91 -0.84
C ARG A 105 -0.47 -17.19 0.31
N MET A 106 -0.04 -15.97 0.66
CA MET A 106 -0.70 -15.19 1.71
C MET A 106 -2.12 -14.77 1.32
N LEU A 107 -2.35 -14.45 0.04
CA LEU A 107 -3.67 -14.12 -0.48
C LEU A 107 -4.62 -15.32 -0.45
N ASP A 108 -4.14 -16.52 -0.80
CA ASP A 108 -4.97 -17.75 -0.78
C ASP A 108 -5.48 -18.09 0.62
N VAL A 109 -4.67 -17.81 1.65
CA VAL A 109 -5.00 -18.12 3.06
C VAL A 109 -5.82 -17.01 3.71
N THR A 110 -5.74 -15.78 3.19
CA THR A 110 -6.40 -14.63 3.80
C THR A 110 -7.84 -14.52 3.28
N PRO A 111 -8.86 -14.74 4.13
CA PRO A 111 -10.24 -14.63 3.67
C PRO A 111 -10.51 -13.19 3.22
N ALA A 112 -11.09 -13.04 2.04
CA ALA A 112 -11.61 -11.77 1.57
C ALA A 112 -12.48 -11.15 2.68
N SER A 113 -12.24 -9.88 3.03
CA SER A 113 -12.99 -9.22 4.09
C SER A 113 -14.46 -9.13 3.70
N GLN A 114 -15.28 -10.03 4.23
CA GLN A 114 -16.72 -9.94 4.13
C GLN A 114 -17.23 -9.00 5.23
N GLY A 115 -17.50 -7.76 4.86
CA GLY A 115 -18.27 -6.82 5.67
C GLY A 115 -17.47 -5.67 6.30
N PRO A 116 -18.18 -4.63 6.79
CA PRO A 116 -17.58 -3.43 7.35
C PRO A 116 -16.67 -3.72 8.57
N TRP A 117 -15.69 -2.84 8.84
CA TRP A 117 -14.76 -2.99 9.97
C TRP A 117 -15.47 -3.18 11.33
N TRP A 118 -16.63 -2.56 11.53
CA TRP A 118 -17.44 -2.70 12.75
C TRP A 118 -18.01 -4.12 12.90
N TYR A 119 -18.15 -4.88 11.83
CA TYR A 119 -18.55 -6.29 11.88
C TYR A 119 -17.48 -7.16 12.56
N ARG A 120 -16.19 -6.81 12.39
CA ARG A 120 -15.07 -7.44 13.12
C ARG A 120 -15.05 -7.04 14.60
N LEU A 121 -15.41 -5.80 14.92
CA LEU A 121 -15.52 -5.32 16.30
C LEU A 121 -16.69 -6.02 17.02
N LEU A 122 -17.86 -6.08 16.38
CA LEU A 122 -19.04 -6.78 16.91
C LEU A 122 -18.75 -8.26 17.14
N ARG A 123 -18.16 -8.97 16.17
CA ARG A 123 -17.79 -10.40 16.35
C ARG A 123 -16.85 -10.64 17.54
N ARG A 124 -15.96 -9.69 17.88
CA ARG A 124 -15.08 -9.78 19.05
C ARG A 124 -15.78 -9.48 20.37
N LEU A 125 -16.87 -8.70 20.34
CA LEU A 125 -17.66 -8.35 21.52
C LEU A 125 -18.77 -9.37 21.80
N THR A 126 -19.30 -10.03 20.76
CA THR A 126 -20.39 -11.02 20.87
C THR A 126 -19.92 -12.47 20.96
N SER A 127 -18.61 -12.74 20.94
CA SER A 127 -18.04 -14.08 21.15
C SER A 127 -17.74 -14.38 22.62
N ARG A 128 -18.55 -13.84 23.54
CA ARG A 128 -18.54 -14.16 24.97
C ARG A 128 -19.76 -14.99 25.32
#